data_AF-A0A3R6VTC8-F1
#
_entry.id   AF-A0A3R6VTC8-F1
#
_cell.length_a   1.000
_cell.length_b   1.000
_cell.length_c   1.000
_cell.angle_alpha   90.00
_cell.angle_beta   90.00
_cell.angle_gamma   90.00
#
_symmetry.space_group_name_H-M   'P 1'
#
loop_
_entity.id
_entity.type
_entity.pdbx_description
1 polymer ?
#
loop_
_entity_poly.entity_id
_entity_poly.type
_entity_poly.pdbx_seq_one_letter_code
_entity_poly.pdbx_strand_id
1 'polypeptide(L)'
;MKAERVPIQFSTFIPQLKRSRQLMQIEDNRDVTINQAKLAQSIKKRTKDTFSLTKNKVNDVSIQFKVEKRKIGEWYSSYDPYTVFSTKREAVVYDRKLKNTNREELRARVPTLYTYTHTKPTNKLSFALQGPHTAAHKIILKALVEAKTVVEVFKIFDEQVLTPDDVEEVIFTDEVPVSGTYSREMQERLERYVEDYEDYYDELLPMFKATNPDLIKIKHLTNILLNMDPYAVYAWKTTAKASHASLSGKGESLSTPTWDDLFDVPPSRSFRSSDNFTSFVDARRSLFDVYF
;
A
#
# COMPACT_ATOMS: atom_id res chain seq x y z
N MET A 1 -68.06 28.63 -11.18
CA MET A 1 -67.32 28.67 -9.90
C MET A 1 -66.16 29.64 -10.05
N LYS A 2 -66.26 30.78 -9.36
CA LYS A 2 -65.22 31.81 -9.26
C LYS A 2 -64.34 31.50 -8.04
N ALA A 3 -63.04 31.77 -8.13
CA ALA A 3 -62.22 32.13 -6.99
C ALA A 3 -61.09 33.05 -7.48
N GLU A 4 -61.37 34.35 -7.40
CA GLU A 4 -60.39 35.43 -7.43
C GLU A 4 -59.41 35.27 -6.26
N ARG A 5 -58.11 35.45 -6.51
CA ARG A 5 -57.14 35.70 -5.44
C ARG A 5 -56.75 37.18 -5.46
N VAL A 6 -57.14 37.82 -4.37
CA VAL A 6 -56.86 39.20 -3.95
C VAL A 6 -55.36 39.42 -3.75
N PRO A 7 -54.81 40.61 -4.12
CA PRO A 7 -53.43 40.98 -3.82
C PRO A 7 -53.32 41.58 -2.41
N ILE A 8 -52.25 41.24 -1.68
CA ILE A 8 -51.89 41.89 -0.42
C ILE A 8 -50.67 42.77 -0.68
N GLN A 9 -50.85 44.09 -0.57
CA GLN A 9 -49.81 45.07 -0.33
C GLN A 9 -49.72 45.35 1.18
N PHE A 10 -48.51 45.40 1.74
CA PHE A 10 -48.08 46.27 2.84
C PHE A 10 -46.54 46.33 2.74
N SER A 11 -45.93 47.46 2.39
CA SER A 11 -45.71 48.69 3.18
C SER A 11 -44.25 48.76 3.64
N THR A 12 -43.60 49.80 3.13
CA THR A 12 -42.33 50.42 3.51
C THR A 12 -42.06 50.45 5.02
N PHE A 13 -40.82 50.15 5.43
CA PHE A 13 -40.16 50.83 6.57
C PHE A 13 -38.62 50.66 6.47
N ILE A 14 -37.92 51.76 6.20
CA ILE A 14 -36.51 52.00 6.55
C ILE A 14 -36.52 53.20 7.49
N PRO A 15 -35.86 53.13 8.66
CA PRO A 15 -34.83 54.13 8.92
C PRO A 15 -33.62 53.61 9.71
N GLN A 16 -32.45 53.99 9.19
CA GLN A 16 -31.29 54.55 9.90
C GLN A 16 -30.83 53.95 11.23
N LEU A 17 -29.62 53.37 11.21
CA LEU A 17 -28.69 53.39 12.35
C LEU A 17 -27.25 53.58 11.84
N LYS A 18 -26.93 54.84 11.50
CA LYS A 18 -25.57 55.39 11.58
C LYS A 18 -25.56 56.35 12.77
N ARG A 19 -24.95 55.95 13.89
CA ARG A 19 -24.19 56.78 14.84
C ARG A 19 -24.03 56.05 16.18
N SER A 20 -22.93 55.31 16.31
CA SER A 20 -22.25 55.06 17.59
C SER A 20 -20.95 54.28 17.35
N ARG A 21 -20.12 54.77 16.41
CA ARG A 21 -18.68 54.48 16.36
C ARG A 21 -17.97 55.67 17.00
N GLN A 22 -17.79 55.60 18.32
CA GLN A 22 -16.81 56.31 19.15
C GLN A 22 -17.36 56.25 20.57
N LEU A 23 -16.51 55.86 21.53
CA LEU A 23 -16.75 55.74 22.98
C LEU A 23 -17.06 54.34 23.57
N MET A 24 -16.53 53.27 22.97
CA MET A 24 -16.17 52.04 23.70
C MET A 24 -14.86 51.48 23.14
N GLN A 25 -13.84 52.32 23.16
CA GLN A 25 -12.46 51.91 23.15
C GLN A 25 -11.86 52.56 24.39
N ILE A 26 -11.05 51.81 25.13
CA ILE A 26 -10.56 52.10 26.49
C ILE A 26 -11.50 51.55 27.57
N GLU A 27 -11.64 50.22 27.63
CA GLU A 27 -11.65 49.47 28.91
C GLU A 27 -11.53 47.94 28.71
N ASP A 28 -11.71 47.42 27.48
CA ASP A 28 -11.64 45.96 27.19
C ASP A 28 -10.24 45.40 26.84
N ASN A 29 -9.17 46.20 26.83
CA ASN A 29 -7.84 45.75 26.36
C ASN A 29 -6.88 45.26 27.47
N ARG A 30 -7.30 45.22 28.74
CA ARG A 30 -6.45 44.66 29.82
C ARG A 30 -6.73 43.18 30.12
N ASP A 31 -7.98 42.73 30.03
CA ASP A 31 -8.33 41.36 30.40
C ASP A 31 -8.06 40.30 29.31
N VAL A 32 -8.04 40.69 28.04
CA VAL A 32 -7.66 39.80 26.93
C VAL A 32 -6.14 39.50 26.96
N THR A 33 -5.33 40.49 27.32
CA THR A 33 -3.86 40.37 27.34
C THR A 33 -3.38 39.51 28.52
N ILE A 34 -4.06 39.57 29.67
CA ILE A 34 -3.74 38.75 30.86
C ILE A 34 -4.08 37.28 30.64
N ASN A 35 -5.16 36.97 29.91
CA ASN A 35 -5.56 35.60 29.62
C ASN A 35 -4.67 34.92 28.56
N GLN A 36 -4.17 35.67 27.57
CA GLN A 36 -3.20 35.14 26.59
C GLN A 36 -1.81 34.89 27.20
N ALA A 37 -1.35 35.74 28.12
CA ALA A 37 -0.07 35.53 28.82
C ALA A 37 -0.11 34.30 29.76
N LYS A 38 -1.22 34.08 30.46
CA LYS A 38 -1.44 32.88 31.28
C LYS A 38 -1.54 31.60 30.45
N LEU A 39 -2.16 31.67 29.26
CA LEU A 39 -2.20 30.55 28.31
C LEU A 39 -0.82 30.26 27.70
N ALA A 40 -0.03 31.28 27.36
CA ALA A 40 1.34 31.11 26.87
C ALA A 40 2.28 30.56 27.95
N GLN A 41 2.09 30.94 29.22
CA GLN A 41 2.82 30.37 30.35
C GLN A 41 2.40 28.94 30.68
N SER A 42 1.11 28.59 30.56
CA SER A 42 0.63 27.21 30.77
C SER A 42 1.10 26.27 29.65
N ILE A 43 1.16 26.76 28.40
CA ILE A 43 1.78 26.06 27.27
C ILE A 43 3.29 25.91 27.51
N LYS A 44 4.01 26.98 27.88
CA LYS A 44 5.45 26.90 28.21
C LYS A 44 5.73 25.94 29.34
N LYS A 45 4.93 25.93 30.41
CA LYS A 45 5.06 25.02 31.55
C LYS A 45 4.75 23.58 31.17
N ARG A 46 3.71 23.32 30.36
CA ARG A 46 3.46 21.99 29.77
C ARG A 46 4.61 21.54 28.87
N THR A 47 5.17 22.39 28.00
CA THR A 47 6.36 22.01 27.21
C THR A 47 7.59 21.77 28.07
N LYS A 48 7.77 22.48 29.19
CA LYS A 48 8.90 22.28 30.11
C LYS A 48 8.75 21.00 30.94
N ASP A 49 7.52 20.67 31.35
CA ASP A 49 7.19 19.42 32.05
C ASP A 49 7.16 18.22 31.09
N THR A 50 6.92 18.44 29.78
CA THR A 50 7.15 17.43 28.73
C THR A 50 8.65 17.28 28.40
N PHE A 51 9.46 18.32 28.64
CA PHE A 51 10.92 18.32 28.43
C PHE A 51 11.74 17.85 29.63
N SER A 52 11.15 17.73 30.83
CA SER A 52 11.86 17.30 32.05
C SER A 52 11.75 15.80 32.35
N LEU A 53 11.02 15.02 31.53
CA LEU A 53 10.94 13.55 31.67
C LEU A 53 12.09 12.78 31.00
N THR A 54 13.01 13.45 30.30
CA THR A 54 14.24 12.81 29.80
C THR A 54 15.44 13.17 30.65
N LYS A 55 15.55 12.51 31.82
CA LYS A 55 16.83 12.19 32.47
C LYS A 55 16.73 11.14 33.57
N ASN A 56 15.66 10.34 33.60
CA ASN A 56 15.72 9.07 34.30
C ASN A 56 16.38 8.06 33.38
N LYS A 57 17.56 7.64 33.82
CA LYS A 57 18.39 6.55 33.29
C LYS A 57 17.63 5.23 33.47
N VAL A 58 16.48 5.10 32.80
CA VAL A 58 15.82 3.83 32.57
C VAL A 58 16.69 3.15 31.52
N ASN A 59 17.08 1.90 31.78
CA ASN A 59 17.77 1.04 30.82
C ASN A 59 17.20 1.25 29.43
N ASP A 60 17.92 1.99 28.60
CA ASP A 60 17.57 2.29 27.22
C ASP A 60 17.82 0.98 26.46
N VAL A 61 16.87 0.06 26.59
CA VAL A 61 16.63 -0.95 25.57
C VAL A 61 16.30 -0.13 24.35
N SER A 62 17.33 0.23 23.57
CA SER A 62 17.23 1.08 22.40
C SER A 62 16.02 0.61 21.59
N ILE A 63 14.92 1.35 21.65
CA ILE A 63 13.71 0.97 20.94
C ILE A 63 14.03 1.17 19.47
N GLN A 64 14.48 0.09 18.82
CA GLN A 64 14.77 0.09 17.41
C GLN A 64 13.42 0.14 16.68
N PHE A 65 13.07 1.32 16.17
CA PHE A 65 11.90 1.52 15.32
C PHE A 65 12.13 0.87 13.97
N LYS A 66 11.11 0.21 13.45
CA LYS A 66 11.22 -0.63 12.26
C LYS A 66 10.67 0.11 11.04
N VAL A 67 11.28 1.26 10.73
CA VAL A 67 10.89 2.09 9.59
C VAL A 67 11.83 1.86 8.40
N GLU A 68 11.27 1.83 7.20
CA GLU A 68 11.98 1.58 5.95
C GLU A 68 11.77 2.74 4.97
N LYS A 69 12.73 2.91 4.04
CA LYS A 69 12.70 3.96 3.01
C LYS A 69 12.56 3.32 1.63
N ARG A 70 11.56 3.75 0.85
CA ARG A 70 11.40 3.38 -0.56
C ARG A 70 12.47 4.05 -1.41
N LYS A 71 12.79 3.47 -2.57
CA LYS A 71 13.76 4.04 -3.54
C LYS A 71 13.41 5.48 -3.96
N ILE A 72 12.12 5.81 -4.04
CA ILE A 72 11.61 7.14 -4.39
C ILE A 72 11.69 8.19 -3.27
N GLY A 73 12.15 7.83 -2.07
CA GLY A 73 12.35 8.80 -0.98
C GLY A 73 11.37 8.69 0.19
N GLU A 74 10.22 8.06 -0.01
CA GLU A 74 9.16 7.90 0.98
C GLU A 74 9.52 6.93 2.11
N TRP A 75 8.95 7.13 3.28
CA TRP A 75 9.16 6.31 4.47
C TRP A 75 7.88 5.54 4.85
N TYR A 76 8.00 4.33 5.39
CA TYR A 76 6.88 3.54 5.91
C TYR A 76 7.31 2.75 7.16
N SER A 77 6.32 2.25 7.92
CA SER A 77 6.56 1.31 9.04
C SER A 77 6.56 -0.12 8.51
N SER A 78 7.44 -0.99 9.00
CA SER A 78 7.42 -2.41 8.65
C SER A 78 6.13 -3.09 9.11
N TYR A 79 5.35 -2.51 10.02
CA TYR A 79 4.04 -3.03 10.39
C TYR A 79 2.92 -2.64 9.41
N ASP A 80 3.17 -1.64 8.55
CA ASP A 80 2.24 -1.20 7.51
C ASP A 80 3.00 -0.54 6.34
N PRO A 81 3.30 -1.31 5.27
CA PRO A 81 4.01 -0.79 4.11
C PRO A 81 3.11 0.06 3.18
N TYR A 82 1.82 0.20 3.47
CA TYR A 82 0.83 0.89 2.64
C TYR A 82 0.50 2.32 3.12
N THR A 83 0.95 2.69 4.31
CA THR A 83 0.94 4.08 4.78
C THR A 83 2.33 4.69 4.63
N VAL A 84 2.46 5.65 3.70
CA VAL A 84 3.73 6.31 3.38
C VAL A 84 3.81 7.73 3.93
N PHE A 85 5.02 8.16 4.25
CA PHE A 85 5.33 9.44 4.87
C PHE A 85 6.48 10.14 4.14
N SER A 86 6.42 11.46 4.12
CA SER A 86 7.48 12.30 3.55
C SER A 86 8.76 12.28 4.38
N THR A 87 8.63 12.08 5.71
CA THR A 87 9.77 12.10 6.63
C THR A 87 9.87 10.83 7.46
N LYS A 88 11.11 10.45 7.81
CA LYS A 88 11.40 9.37 8.76
C LYS A 88 10.71 9.58 10.11
N ARG A 89 10.60 10.83 10.57
CA ARG A 89 10.03 11.17 11.87
C ARG A 89 8.54 10.81 11.94
N GLU A 90 7.78 11.12 10.91
CA GLU A 90 6.36 10.77 10.81
C GLU A 90 6.16 9.26 10.82
N ALA A 91 6.95 8.54 10.02
CA ALA A 91 6.92 7.07 9.99
C ALA A 91 7.22 6.46 11.37
N VAL A 92 8.19 7.00 12.13
CA VAL A 92 8.52 6.52 13.49
C VAL A 92 7.37 6.77 14.49
N VAL A 93 6.70 7.91 14.39
CA VAL A 93 5.53 8.21 15.25
C VAL A 93 4.39 7.24 14.94
N TYR A 94 4.19 6.90 13.67
CA TYR A 94 3.19 5.93 13.23
C TYR A 94 3.55 4.49 13.64
N ASP A 95 4.78 4.06 13.44
CA ASP A 95 5.34 2.76 13.84
C ASP A 95 5.08 2.47 15.33
N ARG A 96 5.29 3.47 16.20
CA ARG A 96 5.02 3.36 17.63
C ARG A 96 3.56 3.07 17.94
N LYS A 97 2.61 3.62 17.16
CA LYS A 97 1.18 3.36 17.34
C LYS A 97 0.85 1.91 16.98
N LEU A 98 1.42 1.39 15.89
CA LEU A 98 1.19 0.03 15.41
C LEU A 98 1.85 -1.04 16.30
N LYS A 99 3.06 -0.77 16.81
CA LYS A 99 3.74 -1.70 17.72
C LYS A 99 2.90 -2.02 18.97
N ASN A 100 2.12 -1.05 19.45
CA ASN A 100 1.26 -1.22 20.62
C ASN A 100 0.02 -2.09 20.35
N THR A 101 -0.28 -2.45 19.09
CA THR A 101 -1.40 -3.33 18.74
C THR A 101 -0.98 -4.79 18.51
N ASN A 102 0.25 -5.16 18.90
CA ASN A 102 0.83 -6.51 18.74
C ASN A 102 0.73 -7.07 17.30
N ARG A 103 0.84 -6.19 16.30
CA ARG A 103 0.81 -6.56 14.88
C ARG A 103 2.14 -7.19 14.47
N GLU A 104 2.09 -8.17 13.59
CA GLU A 104 3.27 -8.77 12.97
C GLU A 104 3.91 -7.83 11.94
N GLU A 105 5.21 -7.97 11.73
CA GLU A 105 5.89 -7.22 10.68
C GLU A 105 5.50 -7.74 9.31
N LEU A 106 5.26 -6.80 8.41
CA LEU A 106 5.00 -7.03 7.00
C LEU A 106 6.19 -6.50 6.18
N ARG A 107 6.35 -7.01 4.97
CA ARG A 107 7.34 -6.50 4.02
C ARG A 107 6.62 -5.95 2.81
N ALA A 108 7.03 -4.78 2.34
CA ALA A 108 6.53 -4.27 1.07
C ALA A 108 6.85 -5.25 -0.06
N ARG A 109 8.05 -5.86 -0.01
CA ARG A 109 8.54 -6.88 -0.94
C ARG A 109 8.05 -8.26 -0.50
N VAL A 110 7.25 -8.88 -1.35
CA VAL A 110 6.65 -10.20 -1.12
C VAL A 110 7.28 -11.27 -2.03
N PRO A 111 7.11 -12.57 -1.71
CA PRO A 111 7.51 -13.65 -2.62
C PRO A 111 6.82 -13.54 -3.99
N THR A 112 7.47 -14.11 -4.99
CA THR A 112 7.02 -14.23 -6.38
C THR A 112 7.22 -15.69 -6.81
N LEU A 113 6.67 -16.10 -7.95
CA LEU A 113 6.95 -17.45 -8.50
C LEU A 113 8.46 -17.73 -8.62
N TYR A 114 9.28 -16.73 -8.96
CA TYR A 114 10.74 -16.87 -9.00
C TYR A 114 11.33 -17.23 -7.62
N THR A 115 10.78 -16.66 -6.53
CA THR A 115 11.19 -16.98 -5.16
C THR A 115 11.02 -18.48 -4.87
N TYR A 116 9.88 -19.04 -5.28
CA TYR A 116 9.54 -20.45 -5.10
C TYR A 116 10.43 -21.34 -5.94
N THR A 117 10.57 -21.05 -7.23
CA THR A 117 11.38 -21.90 -8.13
C THR A 117 12.87 -21.84 -7.82
N HIS A 118 13.33 -20.92 -6.98
CA HIS A 118 14.73 -20.78 -6.54
C HIS A 118 14.96 -21.08 -5.05
N THR A 119 13.93 -21.49 -4.32
CA THR A 119 14.03 -21.90 -2.91
C THR A 119 13.66 -23.37 -2.80
N LYS A 120 14.43 -24.15 -2.04
CA LYS A 120 14.06 -25.55 -1.80
C LYS A 120 12.71 -25.62 -1.07
N PRO A 121 11.84 -26.61 -1.37
CA PRO A 121 10.51 -26.70 -0.74
C PRO A 121 10.55 -26.71 0.80
N THR A 122 11.57 -27.31 1.40
CA THR A 122 11.74 -27.38 2.87
C THR A 122 12.33 -26.12 3.49
N ASN A 123 12.81 -25.16 2.70
CA ASN A 123 13.42 -23.93 3.20
C ASN A 123 12.39 -22.83 3.36
N LYS A 124 12.61 -21.95 4.34
CA LYS A 124 11.86 -20.69 4.47
C LYS A 124 12.10 -19.81 3.24
N LEU A 125 11.03 -19.23 2.70
CA LEU A 125 11.12 -18.28 1.60
C LEU A 125 11.82 -16.99 2.04
N SER A 126 12.65 -16.46 1.15
CA SER A 126 13.34 -15.19 1.33
C SER A 126 12.64 -14.10 0.54
N PHE A 127 12.48 -12.92 1.13
CA PHE A 127 11.93 -11.74 0.47
C PHE A 127 12.94 -11.03 -0.46
N ALA A 128 14.20 -11.47 -0.46
CA ALA A 128 15.25 -10.85 -1.27
C ALA A 128 15.28 -11.35 -2.72
N LEU A 129 14.76 -12.55 -2.98
CA LEU A 129 14.74 -13.16 -4.30
C LEU A 129 13.37 -12.90 -4.92
N GLN A 130 13.29 -11.98 -5.88
CA GLN A 130 12.02 -11.68 -6.55
C GLN A 130 12.07 -11.87 -8.07
N GLY A 131 13.22 -12.25 -8.63
CA GLY A 131 13.35 -12.43 -10.07
C GLY A 131 13.27 -11.13 -10.89
N PRO A 132 13.50 -11.23 -12.20
CA PRO A 132 13.23 -10.13 -13.11
C PRO A 132 11.72 -10.02 -13.33
N HIS A 133 11.16 -8.86 -12.99
CA HIS A 133 9.72 -8.63 -13.09
C HIS A 133 9.34 -8.18 -14.50
N THR A 134 8.22 -8.69 -14.99
CA THR A 134 7.55 -8.20 -16.20
C THR A 134 7.02 -6.79 -15.96
N ALA A 135 6.28 -6.57 -14.88
CA ALA A 135 5.78 -5.27 -14.45
C ALA A 135 6.34 -4.96 -13.06
N ALA A 136 6.91 -3.77 -12.87
CA ALA A 136 7.58 -3.43 -11.63
C ALA A 136 6.61 -3.47 -10.43
N HIS A 137 7.09 -4.04 -9.33
CA HIS A 137 6.41 -4.10 -8.02
C HIS A 137 5.87 -2.74 -7.53
N LYS A 138 6.48 -1.63 -8.00
CA LYS A 138 6.04 -0.27 -7.68
C LYS A 138 4.59 -0.02 -8.10
N ILE A 139 4.12 -0.61 -9.20
CA ILE A 139 2.75 -0.42 -9.72
C ILE A 139 1.73 -0.89 -8.70
N ILE A 140 1.86 -2.15 -8.26
CA ILE A 140 0.99 -2.77 -7.26
C ILE A 140 1.04 -2.00 -5.93
N LEU A 141 2.24 -1.66 -5.44
CA LEU A 141 2.36 -0.92 -4.19
C LEU A 141 1.72 0.47 -4.25
N LYS A 142 1.82 1.18 -5.38
CA LYS A 142 1.21 2.49 -5.53
C LYS A 142 -0.32 2.36 -5.52
N ALA A 143 -0.87 1.43 -6.30
CA ALA A 143 -2.31 1.14 -6.32
C ALA A 143 -2.84 0.82 -4.91
N LEU A 144 -2.17 -0.06 -4.17
CA LEU A 144 -2.57 -0.44 -2.81
C LEU A 144 -2.34 0.66 -1.76
N VAL A 145 -1.38 1.57 -1.96
CA VAL A 145 -1.24 2.78 -1.13
C VAL A 145 -2.42 3.71 -1.38
N GLU A 146 -2.84 3.89 -2.63
CA GLU A 146 -3.93 4.80 -3.00
C GLU A 146 -5.32 4.26 -2.66
N ALA A 147 -5.56 2.96 -2.73
CA ALA A 147 -6.80 2.34 -2.25
C ALA A 147 -6.98 2.59 -0.73
N LYS A 148 -7.97 3.38 -0.30
CA LYS A 148 -8.18 3.75 1.11
C LYS A 148 -9.24 2.90 1.81
N THR A 149 -9.99 2.11 1.07
CA THR A 149 -11.12 1.32 1.56
C THR A 149 -11.00 -0.15 1.15
N VAL A 150 -11.70 -1.03 1.87
CA VAL A 150 -11.78 -2.46 1.54
C VAL A 150 -12.42 -2.68 0.17
N VAL A 151 -13.40 -1.86 -0.21
CA VAL A 151 -14.08 -1.94 -1.51
C VAL A 151 -13.12 -1.65 -2.66
N GLU A 152 -12.25 -0.65 -2.53
CA GLU A 152 -11.25 -0.35 -3.56
C GLU A 152 -10.21 -1.46 -3.69
N VAL A 153 -9.79 -2.07 -2.57
CA VAL A 153 -8.85 -3.21 -2.62
C VAL A 153 -9.54 -4.44 -3.20
N PHE A 154 -10.82 -4.68 -2.86
CA PHE A 154 -11.60 -5.77 -3.45
C PHE A 154 -11.72 -5.62 -4.96
N LYS A 155 -11.92 -4.40 -5.48
CA LYS A 155 -11.93 -4.16 -6.92
C LYS A 155 -10.62 -4.58 -7.58
N ILE A 156 -9.48 -4.21 -7.01
CA ILE A 156 -8.16 -4.62 -7.52
C ILE A 156 -8.01 -6.15 -7.47
N PHE A 157 -8.46 -6.77 -6.38
CA PHE A 157 -8.43 -8.22 -6.20
C PHE A 157 -9.28 -8.93 -7.26
N ASP A 158 -10.57 -8.57 -7.37
CA ASP A 158 -11.55 -9.18 -8.27
C ASP A 158 -11.16 -9.05 -9.74
N GLU A 159 -10.53 -7.93 -10.11
CA GLU A 159 -10.13 -7.68 -11.50
C GLU A 159 -8.79 -8.33 -11.88
N GLN A 160 -7.91 -8.65 -10.93
CA GLN A 160 -6.51 -8.95 -11.25
C GLN A 160 -5.87 -10.13 -10.52
N VAL A 161 -6.57 -10.73 -9.58
CA VAL A 161 -6.11 -11.93 -8.88
C VAL A 161 -6.81 -13.13 -9.51
N LEU A 162 -6.01 -14.06 -10.02
CA LEU A 162 -6.49 -15.33 -10.55
C LEU A 162 -7.06 -16.21 -9.43
N THR A 163 -7.99 -17.10 -9.77
CA THR A 163 -8.40 -18.13 -8.80
C THR A 163 -7.29 -19.18 -8.67
N PRO A 164 -7.25 -19.96 -7.56
CA PRO A 164 -6.26 -21.03 -7.40
C PRO A 164 -6.27 -22.03 -8.56
N ASP A 165 -7.45 -22.43 -9.05
CA ASP A 165 -7.63 -23.34 -10.20
C ASP A 165 -7.00 -22.75 -11.47
N ASP A 166 -7.21 -21.46 -11.75
CA ASP A 166 -6.61 -20.78 -12.91
C ASP A 166 -5.08 -20.73 -12.80
N VAL A 167 -4.53 -20.50 -11.60
CA VAL A 167 -3.09 -20.51 -11.36
C VAL A 167 -2.50 -21.90 -11.59
N GLU A 168 -3.16 -22.94 -11.09
CA GLU A 168 -2.75 -24.32 -11.30
C GLU A 168 -2.75 -24.67 -12.80
N GLU A 169 -3.82 -24.33 -13.52
CA GLU A 169 -3.94 -24.54 -14.96
C GLU A 169 -2.82 -23.83 -15.73
N VAL A 170 -2.58 -22.55 -15.43
CA VAL A 170 -1.50 -21.80 -16.09
C VAL A 170 -0.14 -22.47 -15.90
N ILE A 171 0.16 -22.93 -14.68
CA ILE A 171 1.48 -23.51 -14.35
C ILE A 171 1.68 -24.90 -14.97
N PHE A 172 0.69 -25.78 -14.85
CA PHE A 172 0.83 -27.20 -15.19
C PHE A 172 0.27 -27.58 -16.56
N THR A 173 -0.51 -26.71 -17.19
CA THR A 173 -1.08 -26.92 -18.53
C THR A 173 -0.49 -25.94 -19.54
N ASP A 174 -0.61 -24.64 -19.30
CA ASP A 174 -0.27 -23.64 -20.33
C ASP A 174 1.24 -23.40 -20.46
N GLU A 175 1.92 -23.28 -19.32
CA GLU A 175 3.33 -22.94 -19.24
C GLU A 175 4.26 -24.16 -19.18
N VAL A 176 3.69 -25.37 -19.22
CA VAL A 176 4.42 -26.64 -19.19
C VAL A 176 5.49 -26.73 -20.29
N PRO A 177 6.68 -27.30 -20.03
CA PRO A 177 7.73 -27.39 -21.04
C PRO A 177 7.32 -28.23 -22.25
N VAL A 178 7.99 -28.06 -23.40
CA VAL A 178 7.74 -28.87 -24.63
C VAL A 178 7.96 -30.36 -24.39
N SER A 179 8.83 -30.73 -23.43
CA SER A 179 9.01 -32.13 -23.00
C SER A 179 7.77 -32.76 -22.37
N GLY A 180 6.75 -31.95 -22.05
CA GLY A 180 5.48 -32.38 -21.45
C GLY A 180 5.52 -32.46 -19.93
N THR A 181 6.68 -32.31 -19.29
CA THR A 181 6.82 -32.37 -17.83
C THR A 181 7.98 -31.52 -17.32
N TYR A 182 7.87 -31.07 -16.07
CA TYR A 182 8.95 -30.45 -15.31
C TYR A 182 9.89 -31.51 -14.72
N SER A 183 11.12 -31.10 -14.36
CA SER A 183 11.96 -31.95 -13.51
C SER A 183 11.31 -32.12 -12.14
N ARG A 184 11.58 -33.24 -11.46
CA ARG A 184 11.03 -33.50 -10.11
C ARG A 184 11.29 -32.35 -9.12
N GLU A 185 12.51 -31.78 -9.14
CA GLU A 185 12.86 -30.64 -8.28
C GLU A 185 12.02 -29.40 -8.56
N MET A 186 11.73 -29.12 -9.83
CA MET A 186 10.89 -27.98 -10.21
C MET A 186 9.42 -28.26 -9.88
N GLN A 187 8.95 -29.47 -10.15
CA GLN A 187 7.60 -29.91 -9.82
C GLN A 187 7.27 -29.70 -8.34
N GLU A 188 8.12 -30.20 -7.42
CA GLU A 188 7.94 -30.04 -5.97
C GLU A 188 7.94 -28.56 -5.53
N ARG A 189 8.60 -27.65 -6.27
CA ARG A 189 8.60 -26.20 -5.98
C ARG A 189 7.35 -25.50 -6.49
N LEU A 190 6.83 -25.95 -7.64
CA LEU A 190 5.61 -25.42 -8.24
C LEU A 190 4.38 -25.88 -7.45
N GLU A 191 4.36 -27.13 -6.99
CA GLU A 191 3.29 -27.66 -6.11
C GLU A 191 3.20 -26.84 -4.82
N ARG A 192 4.32 -26.60 -4.15
CA ARG A 192 4.36 -25.71 -2.97
C ARG A 192 3.88 -24.29 -3.30
N TYR A 193 4.21 -23.77 -4.47
CA TYR A 193 3.79 -22.43 -4.89
C TYR A 193 2.27 -22.35 -5.04
N VAL A 194 1.64 -23.37 -5.63
CA VAL A 194 0.18 -23.43 -5.79
C VAL A 194 -0.50 -23.59 -4.43
N GLU A 195 0.00 -24.48 -3.57
CA GLU A 195 -0.51 -24.68 -2.21
C GLU A 195 -0.46 -23.38 -1.39
N ASP A 196 0.70 -22.71 -1.34
CA ASP A 196 0.82 -21.43 -0.62
C ASP A 196 -0.06 -20.33 -1.24
N TYR A 197 -0.27 -20.34 -2.58
CA TYR A 197 -1.15 -19.37 -3.26
C TYR A 197 -2.61 -19.56 -2.82
N GLU A 198 -3.08 -20.81 -2.83
CA GLU A 198 -4.42 -21.19 -2.40
C GLU A 198 -4.66 -20.78 -0.94
N ASP A 199 -3.72 -21.09 -0.04
CA ASP A 199 -3.78 -20.70 1.36
C ASP A 199 -3.95 -19.17 1.54
N TYR A 200 -3.19 -18.36 0.78
CA TYR A 200 -3.32 -16.90 0.83
C TYR A 200 -4.65 -16.40 0.25
N TYR A 201 -5.14 -17.03 -0.81
CA TYR A 201 -6.41 -16.70 -1.44
C TYR A 201 -7.58 -16.97 -0.49
N ASP A 202 -7.60 -18.17 0.10
CA ASP A 202 -8.63 -18.62 1.04
C ASP A 202 -8.60 -17.86 2.37
N GLU A 203 -7.42 -17.43 2.81
CA GLU A 203 -7.31 -16.53 3.96
C GLU A 203 -7.91 -15.15 3.66
N LEU A 204 -7.65 -14.60 2.47
CA LEU A 204 -8.04 -13.23 2.09
C LEU A 204 -9.54 -13.11 1.80
N LEU A 205 -10.11 -14.03 1.04
CA LEU A 205 -11.48 -13.94 0.53
C LEU A 205 -12.53 -13.64 1.62
N PRO A 206 -12.57 -14.32 2.78
CA PRO A 206 -13.53 -14.01 3.84
C PRO A 206 -13.28 -12.66 4.51
N MET A 207 -12.05 -12.11 4.46
CA MET A 207 -11.73 -10.83 5.11
C MET A 207 -12.45 -9.63 4.46
N PHE A 208 -12.77 -9.71 3.18
CA PHE A 208 -13.53 -8.64 2.49
C PHE A 208 -14.95 -8.47 3.05
N LYS A 209 -15.49 -9.50 3.71
CA LYS A 209 -16.85 -9.51 4.28
C LYS A 209 -16.86 -9.38 5.82
N ALA A 210 -15.69 -9.22 6.44
CA ALA A 210 -15.57 -9.14 7.89
C ALA A 210 -16.19 -7.82 8.43
N THR A 211 -16.83 -7.88 9.60
CA THR A 211 -17.45 -6.70 10.25
C THR A 211 -16.44 -5.61 10.60
N ASN A 212 -15.22 -6.00 11.00
CA ASN A 212 -14.11 -5.09 11.30
C ASN A 212 -12.87 -5.52 10.51
N PRO A 213 -12.83 -5.19 9.20
CA PRO A 213 -11.79 -5.69 8.32
C PRO A 213 -10.45 -5.03 8.61
N ASP A 214 -9.39 -5.83 8.69
CA ASP A 214 -8.02 -5.33 8.80
C ASP A 214 -7.51 -4.94 7.41
N LEU A 215 -7.74 -3.68 7.03
CA LEU A 215 -7.35 -3.16 5.71
C LEU A 215 -5.85 -3.35 5.41
N ILE A 216 -4.96 -3.23 6.40
CA ILE A 216 -3.51 -3.39 6.19
C ILE A 216 -3.21 -4.84 5.79
N LYS A 217 -3.82 -5.81 6.47
CA LYS A 217 -3.65 -7.24 6.15
C LYS A 217 -4.29 -7.62 4.82
N ILE A 218 -5.48 -7.09 4.52
CA ILE A 218 -6.17 -7.28 3.23
C ILE A 218 -5.28 -6.80 2.07
N LYS A 219 -4.74 -5.58 2.17
CA LYS A 219 -3.77 -5.06 1.19
C LYS A 219 -2.54 -5.94 1.09
N HIS A 220 -2.07 -6.49 2.21
CA HIS A 220 -0.88 -7.33 2.22
C HIS A 220 -1.06 -8.65 1.48
N LEU A 221 -2.13 -9.39 1.77
CA LEU A 221 -2.44 -10.63 1.07
C LEU A 221 -2.73 -10.35 -0.41
N THR A 222 -3.43 -9.25 -0.74
CA THR A 222 -3.64 -8.84 -2.14
C THR A 222 -2.30 -8.56 -2.83
N ASN A 223 -1.36 -7.89 -2.17
CA ASN A 223 -0.01 -7.67 -2.71
C ASN A 223 0.73 -8.98 -2.97
N ILE A 224 0.62 -9.96 -2.07
CA ILE A 224 1.21 -11.29 -2.25
C ILE A 224 0.66 -11.94 -3.51
N LEU A 225 -0.66 -12.09 -3.63
CA LEU A 225 -1.31 -12.77 -4.75
C LEU A 225 -0.99 -12.10 -6.10
N LEU A 226 -1.01 -10.76 -6.17
CA LEU A 226 -0.67 -10.03 -7.40
C LEU A 226 0.80 -10.19 -7.83
N ASN A 227 1.73 -10.37 -6.89
CA ASN A 227 3.14 -10.61 -7.20
C ASN A 227 3.47 -12.10 -7.39
N MET A 228 2.59 -12.97 -6.90
CA MET A 228 2.69 -14.40 -7.15
C MET A 228 2.21 -14.79 -8.54
N ASP A 229 1.39 -13.98 -9.22
CA ASP A 229 0.93 -14.21 -10.60
C ASP A 229 2.01 -14.86 -11.52
N PRO A 230 1.69 -15.94 -12.26
CA PRO A 230 2.65 -16.69 -13.08
C PRO A 230 3.41 -15.84 -14.12
N TYR A 231 2.83 -14.72 -14.56
CA TYR A 231 3.40 -13.81 -15.55
C TYR A 231 4.12 -12.60 -14.92
N ALA A 232 4.11 -12.46 -13.60
CA ALA A 232 4.76 -11.36 -12.90
C ALA A 232 6.29 -11.34 -13.08
N VAL A 233 6.91 -12.50 -13.32
CA VAL A 233 8.36 -12.66 -13.49
C VAL A 233 8.64 -13.61 -14.67
N TYR A 234 9.73 -13.40 -15.42
CA TYR A 234 9.93 -14.12 -16.70
C TYR A 234 11.10 -15.13 -16.72
N ALA A 235 11.75 -15.36 -15.58
CA ALA A 235 12.92 -16.23 -15.45
C ALA A 235 12.73 -17.35 -14.41
N TRP A 236 11.49 -17.80 -14.18
CA TRP A 236 11.19 -18.80 -13.14
C TRP A 236 11.27 -20.26 -13.60
N LYS A 237 11.16 -20.54 -14.91
CA LYS A 237 11.12 -21.91 -15.48
C LYS A 237 12.43 -22.70 -15.41
N THR A 238 13.41 -22.18 -14.68
CA THR A 238 14.70 -22.83 -14.44
C THR A 238 15.14 -22.51 -13.02
N THR A 239 16.01 -23.35 -12.48
CA THR A 239 16.68 -23.10 -11.19
C THR A 239 17.96 -22.28 -11.35
N ALA A 240 18.37 -22.01 -12.60
CA ALA A 240 19.50 -21.16 -12.91
C ALA A 240 19.19 -19.71 -12.56
N LYS A 241 20.01 -19.12 -11.69
CA LYS A 241 19.83 -17.74 -11.23
C LYS A 241 19.92 -16.75 -12.39
N ALA A 242 18.97 -15.83 -12.45
CA ALA A 242 19.05 -14.65 -13.29
C ALA A 242 20.24 -13.76 -12.90
N SER A 243 20.70 -12.96 -13.86
CA SER A 243 21.80 -12.01 -13.63
C SER A 243 21.44 -10.94 -12.61
N HIS A 244 22.42 -10.41 -11.87
CA HIS A 244 22.20 -9.31 -10.93
C HIS A 244 21.57 -8.07 -11.58
N ALA A 245 21.89 -7.79 -12.85
CA ALA A 245 21.31 -6.70 -13.60
C ALA A 245 19.80 -6.92 -13.83
N SER A 246 19.40 -8.13 -14.23
CA SER A 246 17.99 -8.49 -14.43
C SER A 246 17.19 -8.46 -13.13
N LEU A 247 17.83 -8.70 -12.00
CA LEU A 247 17.20 -8.62 -10.67
C LEU A 247 17.06 -7.17 -10.16
N SER A 248 17.65 -6.19 -10.83
CA SER A 248 17.49 -4.79 -10.45
C SER A 248 16.11 -4.30 -10.87
N GLY A 249 15.24 -4.03 -9.90
CA GLY A 249 13.87 -3.57 -10.17
C GLY A 249 13.84 -2.31 -11.04
N LYS A 250 13.27 -2.43 -12.24
CA LYS A 250 13.23 -1.43 -13.32
C LYS A 250 12.36 -0.23 -12.96
N GLY A 251 12.86 0.98 -13.21
CA GLY A 251 12.13 2.26 -13.01
C GLY A 251 11.68 2.57 -11.58
N GLU A 252 11.96 1.71 -10.59
CA GLU A 252 11.42 1.82 -9.24
C GLU A 252 11.95 3.02 -8.44
N SER A 253 13.07 3.61 -8.87
CA SER A 253 13.65 4.81 -8.27
C SER A 253 13.13 6.13 -8.85
N LEU A 254 12.44 6.09 -10.01
CA LEU A 254 11.89 7.29 -10.63
C LEU A 254 10.68 7.77 -9.83
N SER A 255 10.55 9.08 -9.58
CA SER A 255 9.38 9.63 -8.90
C SER A 255 8.12 9.52 -9.76
N THR A 256 8.23 9.91 -11.04
CA THR A 256 7.16 9.98 -12.04
C THR A 256 7.53 9.14 -13.27
N PRO A 257 7.54 7.80 -13.16
CA PRO A 257 7.86 6.92 -14.27
C PRO A 257 6.72 6.89 -15.29
N THR A 258 7.07 6.58 -16.53
CA THR A 258 6.12 6.11 -17.55
C THR A 258 5.88 4.60 -17.42
N TRP A 259 4.90 4.05 -18.16
CA TRP A 259 4.69 2.61 -18.23
C TRP A 259 5.95 1.87 -18.69
N ASP A 260 6.60 2.36 -19.75
CA ASP A 260 7.79 1.73 -20.33
C ASP A 260 9.01 1.74 -19.38
N ASP A 261 9.05 2.68 -18.43
CA ASP A 261 10.05 2.69 -17.37
C ASP A 261 9.84 1.56 -16.35
N LEU A 262 8.61 1.10 -16.18
CA LEU A 262 8.22 0.09 -15.19
C LEU A 262 7.93 -1.29 -15.80
N PHE A 263 7.80 -1.36 -17.12
CA PHE A 263 7.58 -2.60 -17.85
C PHE A 263 8.89 -3.13 -18.44
N ASP A 264 9.18 -4.39 -18.20
CA ASP A 264 10.29 -5.09 -18.85
C ASP A 264 9.76 -6.03 -19.93
N VAL A 265 10.29 -5.90 -21.14
CA VAL A 265 9.90 -6.76 -22.27
C VAL A 265 10.63 -8.09 -22.10
N PRO A 266 9.93 -9.18 -21.73
CA PRO A 266 10.59 -10.46 -21.55
C PRO A 266 11.05 -11.02 -22.91
N PRO A 267 12.07 -11.89 -22.93
CA PRO A 267 12.36 -12.69 -24.12
C PRO A 267 11.13 -13.46 -24.62
N SER A 268 10.94 -13.56 -25.94
CA SER A 268 9.74 -14.18 -26.55
C SER A 268 9.47 -15.64 -26.13
N ARG A 269 10.49 -16.33 -25.60
CA ARG A 269 10.39 -17.71 -25.12
C ARG A 269 10.11 -17.84 -23.62
N SER A 270 10.02 -16.73 -22.89
CA SER A 270 9.80 -16.76 -21.44
C SER A 270 8.42 -17.30 -21.08
N PHE A 271 7.40 -16.95 -21.87
CA PHE A 271 6.02 -17.38 -21.70
C PHE A 271 5.56 -18.14 -22.94
N ARG A 272 4.73 -19.16 -22.74
CA ARG A 272 4.19 -19.99 -23.83
C ARG A 272 2.86 -19.44 -24.31
N SER A 273 1.98 -19.09 -23.37
CA SER A 273 0.69 -18.47 -23.70
C SER A 273 0.88 -16.98 -23.92
N SER A 274 0.82 -16.54 -25.18
CA SER A 274 0.87 -15.11 -25.54
C SER A 274 -0.35 -14.36 -25.02
N ASP A 275 -1.50 -15.01 -25.01
CA ASP A 275 -2.79 -14.39 -24.73
C ASP A 275 -2.92 -14.14 -23.22
N ASN A 276 -2.58 -15.13 -22.39
CA ASN A 276 -2.54 -14.96 -20.93
C ASN A 276 -1.49 -13.92 -20.53
N PHE A 277 -0.32 -13.91 -21.17
CA PHE A 277 0.69 -12.90 -20.93
C PHE A 277 0.18 -11.49 -21.29
N THR A 278 -0.50 -11.33 -22.41
CA THR A 278 -1.08 -10.05 -22.83
C THR A 278 -2.16 -9.58 -21.84
N SER A 279 -3.05 -10.49 -21.43
CA SER A 279 -4.06 -10.23 -20.41
C SER A 279 -3.44 -9.73 -19.09
N PHE A 280 -2.38 -10.39 -18.61
CA PHE A 280 -1.61 -9.95 -17.45
C PHE A 280 -1.05 -8.53 -17.62
N VAL A 281 -0.42 -8.26 -18.77
CA VAL A 281 0.17 -6.96 -19.08
C VAL A 281 -0.89 -5.86 -19.09
N ASP A 282 -2.04 -6.10 -19.72
CA ASP A 282 -3.15 -5.15 -19.78
C ASP A 282 -3.75 -4.89 -18.39
N ALA A 283 -3.88 -5.93 -17.56
CA ALA A 283 -4.32 -5.78 -16.17
C ALA A 283 -3.35 -4.93 -15.34
N ARG A 284 -2.03 -5.15 -15.46
CA ARG A 284 -1.05 -4.32 -14.75
C ARG A 284 -0.97 -2.90 -15.31
N ARG A 285 -1.19 -2.73 -16.61
CA ARG A 285 -1.27 -1.40 -17.24
C ARG A 285 -2.48 -0.61 -16.78
N SER A 286 -3.62 -1.26 -16.57
CA SER A 286 -4.81 -0.58 -16.04
C SER A 286 -4.57 -0.02 -14.62
N LEU A 287 -3.80 -0.71 -13.76
CA LEU A 287 -3.37 -0.14 -12.48
C LEU A 287 -2.47 1.09 -12.69
N PHE A 288 -1.54 1.02 -13.64
CA PHE A 288 -0.68 2.16 -13.93
C PHE A 288 -1.52 3.38 -14.36
N ASP A 289 -2.39 3.21 -15.35
CA ASP A 289 -3.20 4.29 -15.91
C ASP A 289 -4.16 4.93 -14.88
N VAL A 290 -4.59 4.18 -13.87
CA VAL A 290 -5.48 4.68 -12.81
C VAL A 290 -4.73 5.41 -11.69
N TYR A 291 -3.49 5.01 -11.37
CA TYR A 291 -2.80 5.42 -10.14
C TYR A 291 -1.48 6.22 -10.33
N PHE A 292 -1.05 6.46 -11.58
CA PHE A 292 0.14 7.25 -11.94
C PHE A 292 -0.20 8.45 -12.84
#